data_AF-A0A6N8UFY2-F1
#
_entry.id   AF-A0A6N8UFY2-F1
#
_cell.length_a   1.000
_cell.length_b   1.000
_cell.length_c   1.000
_cell.angle_alpha   90.00
_cell.angle_beta   90.00
_cell.angle_gamma   90.00
#
_symmetry.space_group_name_H-M   'P 1'
#
loop_
_entity.id
_entity.type
_entity.pdbx_description
1 polymer ?
#
loop_
_entity_poly.entity_id
_entity_poly.type
_entity_poly.pdbx_seq_one_letter_code
_entity_poly.pdbx_strand_id
1 'polypeptide(L)'
;MNCFYHPTITSVASCVDCGKGLCQDCANRYNTPICITCNHRRIKSEKQSILKELIITLIAGGVLTIFYMFSTQETSDVEYSTLQNIFTFIIVFYSGASIVAGWKTLTAITPNIFLFLPIIGWILFFMIKLFIASLIGWFMLPIRWIRKTLRWKELNKIEAIP
;
A
#
# COMPACT_ATOMS: atom_id res chain seq x y z
N MET A 1 -26.40 -23.99 19.70
CA MET A 1 -26.43 -22.56 19.30
C MET A 1 -26.85 -22.50 17.83
N ASN A 2 -27.68 -21.53 17.45
CA ASN A 2 -28.21 -21.46 16.09
C ASN A 2 -27.43 -20.43 15.25
N CYS A 3 -27.58 -20.51 13.93
CA CYS A 3 -26.95 -19.55 13.03
C CYS A 3 -27.51 -18.14 13.25
N PHE A 4 -26.63 -17.13 13.24
CA PHE A 4 -27.00 -15.72 13.41
C PHE A 4 -27.96 -15.21 12.33
N TYR A 5 -27.83 -15.71 11.09
CA TYR A 5 -28.69 -15.31 9.97
C TYR A 5 -29.87 -16.27 9.76
N HIS A 6 -29.75 -17.52 10.22
CA HIS A 6 -30.78 -18.55 10.11
C HIS A 6 -31.11 -19.12 11.50
N PRO A 7 -32.01 -18.48 12.26
CA PRO A 7 -32.29 -18.87 13.64
C PRO A 7 -32.85 -20.29 13.79
N THR A 8 -33.38 -20.87 12.71
CA THR A 8 -33.95 -22.22 12.67
C THR A 8 -32.91 -23.30 12.39
N ILE A 9 -31.67 -22.94 12.01
CA ILE A 9 -30.61 -23.88 11.61
C ILE A 9 -29.50 -23.86 12.66
N THR A 10 -29.00 -25.05 13.01
CA THR A 10 -27.88 -25.21 13.96
C THR A 10 -26.57 -24.68 13.36
N SER A 11 -25.75 -24.04 14.19
CA SER A 11 -24.43 -23.55 13.76
C SER A 11 -23.42 -24.69 13.73
N VAL A 12 -22.63 -24.78 12.66
CA VAL A 12 -21.52 -25.76 12.51
C VAL A 12 -20.15 -25.12 12.69
N ALA A 13 -20.06 -23.79 12.55
CA ALA A 13 -18.84 -23.03 12.70
C ALA A 13 -19.13 -21.65 13.34
N SER A 14 -18.08 -20.95 13.75
CA SER A 14 -18.17 -19.59 14.30
C SER A 14 -17.32 -18.64 13.48
N CYS A 15 -17.76 -17.39 13.37
CA CYS A 15 -17.04 -16.37 12.62
C CYS A 15 -15.69 -16.08 13.28
N VAL A 16 -14.60 -16.12 12.52
CA VAL A 16 -13.25 -15.87 13.05
C VAL A 16 -13.09 -14.45 13.63
N ASP A 17 -13.86 -13.46 13.14
CA ASP A 17 -13.74 -12.06 13.57
C ASP A 17 -14.66 -11.68 14.73
N CYS A 18 -15.86 -12.26 14.81
CA CYS A 18 -16.90 -11.81 15.75
C CYS A 18 -17.49 -12.92 16.61
N GLY A 19 -17.10 -14.18 16.41
CA GLY A 19 -17.54 -15.32 17.21
C GLY A 19 -18.99 -15.78 16.98
N LYS A 20 -19.77 -15.08 16.14
CA LYS A 20 -21.17 -15.45 15.84
C LYS A 20 -21.25 -16.82 15.15
N GLY A 21 -22.25 -17.64 15.50
CA GLY A 21 -22.49 -18.95 14.89
C GLY A 21 -22.97 -18.85 13.43
N LEU A 22 -22.41 -19.68 12.56
CA LEU A 22 -22.77 -19.84 11.15
C LEU A 22 -23.26 -21.26 10.89
N CYS A 23 -24.33 -21.40 10.09
CA CYS A 23 -24.72 -22.69 9.52
C CYS A 23 -23.72 -23.11 8.43
N GLN A 24 -23.85 -24.33 7.92
CA GLN A 24 -22.96 -24.87 6.89
C GLN A 24 -22.91 -24.00 5.63
N ASP A 25 -24.06 -23.49 5.16
CA ASP A 25 -24.12 -22.61 3.99
C ASP A 25 -23.38 -21.29 4.21
N CYS A 26 -23.56 -20.68 5.39
CA CYS A 26 -22.88 -19.43 5.71
C CYS A 26 -21.37 -19.64 5.96
N ALA A 27 -20.97 -20.77 6.52
CA ALA A 27 -19.57 -21.10 6.79
C ALA A 27 -18.78 -21.41 5.50
N ASN A 28 -19.42 -22.07 4.53
CA ASN A 28 -18.81 -22.48 3.27
C ASN A 28 -18.89 -21.41 2.16
N ARG A 29 -19.54 -20.26 2.42
CA ARG A 29 -19.64 -19.16 1.43
C ARG A 29 -18.28 -18.58 1.04
N TYR A 30 -17.31 -18.61 1.97
CA TYR A 30 -15.96 -18.10 1.76
C TYR A 30 -14.94 -19.16 2.17
N ASN A 31 -13.68 -18.99 1.73
CA ASN A 31 -12.59 -19.92 2.06
C ASN A 31 -12.29 -20.03 3.57
N THR A 32 -12.77 -19.06 4.36
CA THR A 32 -12.68 -19.07 5.82
C THR A 32 -14.06 -18.78 6.39
N PRO A 33 -14.46 -19.41 7.52
CA PRO A 33 -15.77 -19.21 8.12
C PRO A 33 -15.91 -17.78 8.67
N ILE A 34 -16.42 -16.87 7.84
CA ILE A 34 -16.55 -15.44 8.14
C ILE A 34 -17.96 -14.93 7.84
N CYS A 35 -18.46 -14.06 8.70
CA CYS A 35 -19.76 -13.43 8.54
C CYS A 35 -19.74 -12.39 7.41
N ILE A 36 -20.86 -12.18 6.72
CA ILE A 36 -20.95 -11.22 5.59
C ILE A 36 -20.55 -9.82 6.02
N THR A 37 -21.04 -9.35 7.18
CA THR A 37 -20.71 -8.02 7.69
C THR A 37 -19.24 -7.88 8.07
N CYS A 38 -18.63 -8.95 8.58
CA CYS A 38 -17.21 -9.02 8.93
C CYS A 38 -16.35 -8.97 7.67
N ASN A 39 -16.75 -9.71 6.62
CA ASN A 39 -16.07 -9.72 5.34
C ASN A 39 -16.10 -8.35 4.66
N HIS A 40 -17.26 -7.69 4.58
CA HIS A 40 -17.34 -6.31 4.07
C HIS A 40 -16.46 -5.34 4.84
N ARG A 41 -16.40 -5.47 6.17
CA ARG A 41 -15.51 -4.64 7.00
C ARG A 41 -14.04 -4.87 6.66
N ARG A 42 -13.61 -6.13 6.50
CA ARG A 42 -12.25 -6.47 6.05
C ARG A 42 -11.95 -5.88 4.68
N ILE A 43 -12.84 -6.08 3.70
CA ILE A 43 -12.70 -5.54 2.34
C ILE A 43 -12.58 -4.01 2.36
N LYS A 44 -13.45 -3.32 3.11
CA LYS A 44 -13.40 -1.86 3.24
C LYS A 44 -12.08 -1.38 3.86
N SER A 45 -11.60 -2.07 4.90
CA SER A 45 -10.33 -1.74 5.54
C SER A 45 -9.12 -1.95 4.60
N GLU A 46 -9.16 -2.99 3.76
CA GLU A 46 -8.12 -3.28 2.79
C GLU A 46 -8.13 -2.27 1.63
N LYS A 47 -9.31 -1.89 1.12
CA LYS A 47 -9.45 -0.81 0.14
C LYS A 47 -8.91 0.52 0.68
N GLN A 48 -9.23 0.85 1.93
CA GLN A 48 -8.71 2.05 2.58
C GLN A 48 -7.19 2.02 2.74
N SER A 49 -6.59 0.87 3.07
CA SER A 49 -5.13 0.77 3.18
C SER A 49 -4.44 0.92 1.82
N ILE A 50 -5.03 0.37 0.75
CA ILE A 50 -4.57 0.56 -0.63
C ILE A 50 -4.63 2.04 -1.01
N LEU A 51 -5.75 2.71 -0.75
CA LEU A 51 -5.95 4.13 -1.08
C LEU A 51 -4.98 5.03 -0.32
N LYS A 52 -4.83 4.82 1.01
CA LYS A 52 -3.87 5.57 1.83
C LYS A 52 -2.45 5.44 1.29
N GLU A 53 -2.05 4.26 0.85
CA GLU A 53 -0.73 4.06 0.26
C GLU A 53 -0.55 4.81 -1.06
N LEU A 54 -1.54 4.78 -1.95
CA LEU A 54 -1.49 5.51 -3.22
C LEU A 54 -1.42 7.03 -3.00
N ILE A 55 -2.18 7.54 -2.03
CA ILE A 55 -2.16 8.95 -1.66
C ILE A 55 -0.77 9.34 -1.13
N ILE A 56 -0.17 8.55 -0.23
CA ILE A 56 1.17 8.83 0.30
C ILE A 56 2.22 8.85 -0.82
N THR A 57 2.17 7.89 -1.75
CA THR A 57 3.10 7.88 -2.89
C THR A 57 2.92 9.09 -3.80
N LEU A 58 1.69 9.54 -4.01
CA LEU A 58 1.38 10.71 -4.85
C LEU A 58 1.82 12.02 -4.18
N ILE A 59 1.56 12.17 -2.88
CA ILE A 59 1.98 13.33 -2.10
C ILE A 59 3.51 13.42 -2.09
N ALA A 60 4.22 12.33 -1.83
CA ALA A 60 5.68 12.34 -1.80
C ALA A 60 6.30 12.69 -3.16
N GLY A 61 5.75 12.16 -4.26
CA GLY A 61 6.14 12.56 -5.61
C GLY A 61 5.90 14.05 -5.85
N GLY A 62 4.70 14.54 -5.51
CA GLY A 62 4.33 15.94 -5.69
C GLY A 62 5.19 16.92 -4.87
N VAL A 63 5.47 16.60 -3.61
CA VAL A 63 6.33 17.43 -2.74
C VAL A 63 7.74 17.55 -3.32
N LEU A 64 8.32 16.46 -3.83
CA LEU A 64 9.65 16.51 -4.45
C LEU A 64 9.66 17.29 -5.77
N THR A 65 8.59 17.19 -6.57
CA THR A 65 8.45 18.02 -7.78
C THR A 65 8.31 19.50 -7.46
N ILE A 66 7.51 19.86 -6.44
CA ILE A 66 7.34 21.25 -5.99
C ILE A 66 8.66 21.79 -5.44
N PHE A 67 9.38 21.00 -4.63
CA PHE A 67 10.70 21.37 -4.12
C PHE A 67 11.71 21.62 -5.24
N TYR A 68 11.69 20.78 -6.28
CA TYR A 68 12.52 20.96 -7.47
C TYR A 68 12.20 22.28 -8.19
N MET A 69 10.90 22.60 -8.41
CA MET A 69 10.50 23.87 -9.02
C MET A 69 11.04 25.09 -8.27
N PHE A 70 10.92 25.10 -6.95
CA PHE A 70 11.43 26.20 -6.12
C PHE A 70 12.95 26.31 -6.17
N SER A 71 13.67 25.19 -6.20
CA SER A 71 15.14 25.18 -6.22
C SER A 71 15.71 25.66 -7.56
N THR A 72 15.00 25.41 -8.67
CA THR A 72 15.43 25.82 -10.02
C THR A 72 15.06 27.25 -10.40
N GLN A 73 14.34 27.97 -9.55
CA GLN A 73 13.85 29.32 -9.85
C GLN A 73 14.96 30.39 -9.87
N GLU A 74 16.11 30.14 -9.23
CA GLU A 74 17.24 31.10 -9.14
C GLU A 74 18.29 30.98 -10.27
N THR A 75 18.26 29.91 -11.08
CA THR A 75 19.33 29.60 -12.05
C THR A 75 18.80 29.51 -13.48
N SER A 76 18.40 30.63 -14.08
CA SER A 76 17.82 30.65 -15.43
C SER A 76 18.68 31.45 -16.43
N ASP A 77 19.80 30.87 -16.85
CA ASP A 77 20.51 31.27 -18.08
C ASP A 77 20.42 30.19 -19.20
N VAL A 78 19.75 29.06 -18.95
CA VAL A 78 19.66 27.93 -19.89
C VAL A 78 18.21 27.75 -20.35
N GLU A 79 17.95 28.12 -21.61
CA GLU A 79 16.65 28.01 -22.25
C GLU A 79 16.39 26.55 -22.67
N TYR A 80 15.75 25.78 -21.79
CA TYR A 80 15.29 24.43 -22.11
C TYR A 80 14.00 24.47 -22.93
N SER A 81 13.90 23.59 -23.93
CA SER A 81 12.64 23.39 -24.67
C SER A 81 11.50 22.95 -23.73
N THR A 82 10.26 23.37 -24.02
CA THR A 82 9.07 23.03 -23.22
C THR A 82 8.92 21.52 -22.98
N LEU A 83 9.30 20.70 -23.96
CA LEU A 83 9.28 19.24 -23.85
C LEU A 83 10.27 18.73 -22.80
N GLN A 84 11.48 19.26 -22.77
CA GLN A 84 12.52 18.85 -21.82
C GLN A 84 12.14 19.18 -20.37
N ASN A 85 11.47 20.30 -20.14
CA ASN A 85 10.95 20.67 -18.82
C ASN A 85 9.87 19.67 -18.36
N ILE A 86 8.94 19.30 -19.24
CA ILE A 86 7.89 18.31 -18.94
C ILE A 86 8.50 16.94 -18.59
N PHE A 87 9.46 16.45 -19.38
CA PHE A 87 10.15 15.18 -19.09
C PHE A 87 10.87 15.22 -17.74
N THR A 88 11.53 16.32 -17.42
CA THR A 88 12.22 16.49 -16.13
C THR A 88 11.22 16.44 -14.96
N PHE A 89 10.07 17.10 -15.06
CA PHE A 89 9.04 17.03 -14.02
C PHE A 89 8.49 15.61 -13.83
N ILE A 90 8.27 14.87 -14.93
CA ILE A 90 7.80 13.47 -14.86
C ILE A 90 8.84 12.60 -14.16
N ILE A 91 10.12 12.75 -14.51
CA ILE A 91 11.22 11.99 -13.91
C ILE A 91 11.36 12.30 -12.41
N VAL A 92 11.29 13.57 -12.01
CA VAL A 92 11.37 13.99 -10.61
C VAL A 92 10.16 13.50 -9.81
N PHE A 93 8.96 13.55 -10.39
CA PHE A 93 7.78 12.99 -9.75
C PHE A 93 7.91 11.48 -9.56
N TYR A 94 8.36 10.77 -10.60
CA TYR A 94 8.57 9.32 -10.56
C TYR A 94 9.64 8.92 -9.54
N SER A 95 10.75 9.65 -9.48
CA SER A 95 11.81 9.38 -8.51
C SER A 95 11.32 9.56 -7.08
N GLY A 96 10.53 10.59 -6.79
CA GLY A 96 9.93 10.80 -5.47
C GLY A 96 8.94 9.72 -5.06
N ALA A 97 8.06 9.31 -5.97
CA ALA A 97 7.16 8.20 -5.74
C ALA A 97 7.91 6.87 -5.55
N SER A 98 9.03 6.69 -6.27
CA SER A 98 9.87 5.49 -6.20
C SER A 98 10.51 5.31 -4.83
N ILE A 99 10.95 6.39 -4.17
CA ILE A 99 11.56 6.34 -2.82
C ILE A 99 10.56 5.76 -1.81
N VAL A 100 9.29 6.16 -1.87
CA VAL A 100 8.24 5.63 -0.98
C VAL A 100 7.99 4.14 -1.23
N ALA A 101 7.91 3.74 -2.50
CA ALA A 101 7.72 2.35 -2.89
C ALA A 101 8.90 1.47 -2.44
N GLY A 102 10.12 1.96 -2.63
CA GLY A 102 11.35 1.32 -2.18
C GLY A 102 11.41 1.19 -0.67
N TRP A 103 11.15 2.27 0.07
CA TRP A 103 11.20 2.28 1.53
C TRP A 103 10.24 1.29 2.17
N LYS A 104 9.00 1.20 1.65
CA LYS A 104 8.03 0.19 2.10
C LYS A 104 8.48 -1.23 1.77
N THR A 105 9.16 -1.43 0.64
CA THR A 105 9.63 -2.75 0.22
C THR A 105 10.79 -3.20 1.11
N LEU A 106 11.77 -2.32 1.36
CA LEU A 106 12.85 -2.61 2.30
C LEU A 106 12.32 -2.85 3.70
N THR A 107 11.39 -2.04 4.20
CA THR A 107 10.84 -2.22 5.56
C THR A 107 10.03 -3.53 5.69
N ALA A 108 9.50 -4.06 4.59
CA ALA A 108 8.86 -5.38 4.60
C ALA A 108 9.86 -6.55 4.60
N ILE A 109 11.07 -6.35 4.05
CA ILE A 109 12.12 -7.37 3.94
C ILE A 109 13.06 -7.33 5.15
N THR A 110 13.38 -6.14 5.65
CA THR A 110 14.26 -5.94 6.81
C THR A 110 13.49 -6.24 8.10
N PRO A 111 13.83 -7.31 8.84
CA PRO A 111 13.23 -7.57 10.15
C PRO A 111 13.50 -6.39 11.10
N ASN A 112 12.57 -6.13 12.03
CA ASN A 112 12.75 -5.17 13.14
C ASN A 112 13.77 -5.73 14.14
N ILE A 113 15.02 -5.88 13.71
CA ILE A 113 16.12 -6.26 14.59
C ILE A 113 16.51 -4.98 15.32
N PHE A 114 16.27 -4.97 16.63
CA PHE A 114 16.83 -3.97 17.53
C PHE A 114 18.34 -4.15 17.58
N LEU A 115 19.06 -3.53 16.64
CA LEU A 115 20.49 -3.39 16.71
C LEU A 115 20.81 -2.21 17.63
N PHE A 116 21.45 -2.47 18.76
CA PHE A 116 22.03 -1.43 19.61
C PHE A 116 23.29 -0.88 18.91
N LEU A 117 23.11 0.07 17.99
CA LEU A 117 24.22 0.82 17.38
C LEU A 117 24.41 2.19 18.04
N PRO A 118 25.64 2.73 18.01
CA PRO A 118 25.91 4.14 18.27
C PRO A 118 25.09 5.06 17.33
N ILE A 119 24.88 6.32 17.73
CA ILE A 119 24.11 7.31 16.94
C ILE A 119 24.61 7.41 15.49
N ILE A 120 25.93 7.35 15.28
CA ILE A 120 26.53 7.37 13.94
C ILE A 120 26.12 6.16 13.08
N GLY A 121 25.98 4.99 13.71
CA GLY A 121 25.53 3.77 13.06
C GLY A 121 24.08 3.85 12.60
N TRP A 122 23.21 4.51 13.38
CA TRP A 122 21.83 4.78 12.97
C TRP A 122 21.75 5.69 11.74
N ILE A 123 22.54 6.77 11.72
CA ILE A 123 22.60 7.68 10.56
C ILE A 123 23.07 6.93 9.31
N LEU A 124 24.18 6.19 9.42
CA LEU A 124 24.72 5.40 8.31
C LEU A 124 23.71 4.34 7.82
N PHE A 125 23.07 3.63 8.75
CA PHE A 125 22.06 2.63 8.44
C PHE A 125 20.88 3.24 7.66
N PHE A 126 20.33 4.37 8.13
CA PHE A 126 19.24 5.04 7.44
C PHE A 126 19.65 5.59 6.08
N MET A 127 20.87 6.11 5.94
CA MET A 127 21.42 6.59 4.66
C MET A 127 21.56 5.45 3.65
N ILE A 128 22.16 4.33 4.05
CA ILE A 128 22.29 3.14 3.19
C ILE A 128 20.90 2.60 2.82
N LYS A 129 19.99 2.53 3.79
CA LYS A 129 18.61 2.09 3.57
C LYS A 129 17.88 3.00 2.59
N LEU A 130 18.06 4.32 2.68
CA LEU A 130 17.47 5.30 1.76
C LEU A 130 18.03 5.13 0.34
N PHE A 131 19.34 4.94 0.21
CA PHE A 131 20.00 4.72 -1.08
C PHE A 131 19.48 3.46 -1.77
N ILE A 132 19.45 2.34 -1.05
CA ILE A 132 18.91 1.08 -1.57
C ILE A 132 17.41 1.23 -1.87
N ALA A 133 16.66 1.97 -1.05
CA ALA A 133 15.25 2.27 -1.31
C ALA A 133 15.05 3.04 -2.61
N SER A 134 15.90 4.02 -2.94
CA SER A 134 15.81 4.74 -4.21
C SER A 134 16.05 3.80 -5.40
N LEU A 135 17.09 2.96 -5.34
CA LEU A 135 17.43 2.01 -6.41
C LEU A 135 16.33 0.96 -6.63
N ILE A 136 15.89 0.30 -5.56
CA ILE A 136 14.85 -0.74 -5.62
C ILE A 136 13.48 -0.11 -5.96
N GLY A 137 13.25 1.11 -5.48
CA GLY A 137 12.02 1.87 -5.69
C GLY A 137 11.66 2.03 -7.16
N TRP A 138 12.66 2.27 -8.01
CA TRP A 138 12.47 2.48 -9.45
C TRP A 138 11.80 1.28 -10.13
N PHE A 139 12.15 0.06 -9.72
CA PHE A 139 11.56 -1.18 -10.24
C PHE A 139 10.30 -1.61 -9.48
N MET A 140 10.23 -1.33 -8.18
CA MET A 140 9.13 -1.79 -7.34
C MET A 140 7.84 -0.99 -7.53
N LEU A 141 7.93 0.27 -7.94
CA LEU A 141 6.75 1.11 -8.17
C LEU A 141 5.76 0.49 -9.18
N PRO A 142 6.15 0.11 -10.42
CA PRO A 142 5.21 -0.49 -11.38
C PRO A 142 4.66 -1.82 -10.88
N ILE A 143 5.50 -2.65 -10.27
CA ILE A 143 5.11 -3.97 -9.74
C ILE A 143 4.06 -3.81 -8.62
N ARG A 144 4.25 -2.86 -7.70
CA ARG A 144 3.29 -2.60 -6.60
C ARG A 144 1.99 -2.03 -7.13
N TRP A 145 2.06 -1.16 -8.15
CA TRP A 145 0.87 -0.60 -8.78
C TRP A 145 0.01 -1.68 -9.46
N ILE A 146 0.64 -2.58 -10.23
CA ILE A 146 -0.05 -3.71 -10.86
C ILE A 146 -0.66 -4.64 -9.80
N ARG A 147 0.10 -5.01 -8.75
CA ARG A 147 -0.43 -5.87 -7.68
C ARG A 147 -1.64 -5.24 -6.98
N LYS A 148 -1.61 -3.94 -6.69
CA LYS A 148 -2.72 -3.24 -6.05
C LYS A 148 -3.95 -3.12 -6.95
N THR A 149 -3.77 -2.86 -8.24
CA THR A 149 -4.89 -2.80 -9.19
C THR A 149 -5.55 -4.16 -9.37
N LEU A 150 -4.76 -5.24 -9.45
CA LEU A 150 -5.30 -6.61 -9.47
C LEU A 150 -6.04 -6.95 -8.18
N ARG A 151 -5.45 -6.65 -7.02
CA ARG A 151 -6.08 -6.89 -5.72
C ARG A 151 -7.38 -6.11 -5.55
N TRP A 152 -7.44 -4.88 -6.03
CA TRP A 152 -8.67 -4.08 -6.01
C TRP A 152 -9.79 -4.73 -6.84
N LYS A 153 -9.47 -5.27 -8.02
CA LYS A 153 -10.44 -6.02 -8.85
C LYS A 153 -10.92 -7.28 -8.14
N GLU A 154 -10.03 -7.99 -7.45
CA GLU A 154 -10.38 -9.17 -6.65
C GLU A 154 -11.34 -8.82 -5.50
N LEU A 155 -11.06 -7.75 -4.76
CA LEU A 155 -11.92 -7.26 -3.68
C LEU A 155 -13.32 -6.87 -4.16
N ASN A 156 -13.41 -6.24 -5.35
CA ASN A 156 -14.70 -5.91 -5.96
C ASN A 156 -15.49 -7.17 -6.35
N LYS A 157 -14.83 -8.24 -6.78
CA LYS A 157 -15.51 -9.52 -7.08
C LYS A 157 -16.05 -10.18 -5.82
N ILE A 158 -15.27 -10.17 -4.73
CA ILE A 158 -15.69 -10.76 -3.45
C ILE A 158 -16.87 -9.97 -2.86
N GLU A 159 -16.85 -8.63 -2.97
CA GLU A 159 -17.93 -7.77 -2.50
C GLU A 159 -19.23 -7.91 -3.30
N ALA A 160 -19.16 -8.35 -4.55
CA ALA A 160 -20.32 -8.59 -5.39
C ALA A 160 -21.06 -9.91 -5.09
N ILE A 161 -20.51 -10.76 -4.22
CA ILE A 161 -21.16 -12.00 -3.78
C ILE A 161 -22.26 -11.62 -2.77
N PRO A 162 -23.54 -11.93 -3.04
CA PRO A 162 -24.65 -11.66 -2.12
C PRO A 162 -24.55 -12.49 -0.84
#